data_AF-A0A9Q3KXK6-F1
#
_entry.id   AF-A0A9Q3KXK6-F1
#
_cell.length_a   1.000
_cell.length_b   1.000
_cell.length_c   1.000
_cell.angle_alpha   90.00
_cell.angle_beta   90.00
_cell.angle_gamma   90.00
#
_symmetry.space_group_name_H-M   'P 1'
#
loop_
_entity.id
_entity.type
_entity.pdbx_description
1 polymer ?
#
loop_
_entity_poly.entity_id
_entity_poly.type
_entity_poly.pdbx_seq_one_letter_code
_entity_poly.pdbx_strand_id
1 'polypeptide(L)'
;CDRSGTPNANKNPSKTVTSRKLDSPFRIYARKYAKSTTWTLKVKNPEHSHDDTEITMAHPAFRKFNEQETSQISQMSESLLLPRKIQAQL
;
A
#
# COMPACT_ATOMS: atom_id res chain seq x y z
N CYS A 1 0.61 -3.45 -7.40
CA CYS A 1 1.14 -2.08 -7.37
C CYS A 1 0.57 -1.36 -6.17
N ASP A 2 1.39 -1.18 -5.15
CA ASP A 2 1.05 -0.26 -4.08
C ASP A 2 0.98 1.19 -4.62
N ARG A 3 0.41 2.07 -3.81
CA ARG A 3 0.34 3.51 -4.12
C ARG A 3 1.72 4.21 -4.01
N SER A 4 2.80 3.45 -4.00
CA SER A 4 4.19 3.90 -3.94
C SER A 4 4.60 4.45 -5.30
N GLY A 5 4.50 5.76 -5.45
CA GLY A 5 4.92 6.52 -6.63
C GLY A 5 4.85 8.01 -6.37
N THR A 6 5.67 8.77 -7.07
CA THR A 6 5.56 10.23 -7.08
C THR A 6 4.24 10.61 -7.76
N PRO A 7 3.37 11.40 -7.11
CA PRO A 7 2.15 11.86 -7.76
C PRO A 7 2.55 12.69 -8.98
N ASN A 8 1.84 12.48 -10.09
CA ASN A 8 2.05 13.24 -11.30
C ASN A 8 1.63 14.70 -11.02
N ALA A 9 2.61 15.61 -10.96
CA ALA A 9 2.42 17.00 -10.51
C ALA A 9 1.39 17.81 -11.33
N ASN A 10 1.05 17.31 -12.52
CA ASN A 10 0.14 17.98 -13.46
C ASN A 10 -1.34 17.57 -13.33
N LYS A 11 -1.69 16.70 -12.36
CA LYS A 11 -3.08 16.30 -12.10
C LYS A 11 -3.54 16.92 -10.78
N ASN A 12 -4.44 17.90 -10.85
CA ASN A 12 -5.18 18.41 -9.69
C ASN A 12 -5.76 17.22 -8.91
N PRO A 13 -5.39 17.02 -7.62
CA PRO A 13 -5.88 15.89 -6.85
C PRO A 13 -7.36 16.13 -6.52
N SER A 14 -8.25 15.72 -7.43
CA SER A 14 -9.66 15.56 -7.12
C SER A 14 -9.77 14.70 -5.88
N LYS A 15 -10.40 15.24 -4.82
CA LYS A 15 -10.66 14.56 -3.53
C LYS A 15 -11.71 13.45 -3.67
N THR A 16 -11.69 12.70 -4.77
CA THR A 16 -12.49 11.51 -4.94
C THR A 16 -11.71 10.36 -4.31
N VAL A 17 -12.30 9.74 -3.29
CA VAL A 17 -11.78 8.57 -2.54
C VAL A 17 -11.50 7.34 -3.45
N THR A 18 -11.76 7.48 -4.75
CA THR A 18 -11.64 6.45 -5.78
C THR A 18 -10.72 6.90 -6.91
N SER A 19 -9.40 6.79 -6.75
CA SER A 19 -8.54 6.30 -7.85
C SER A 19 -7.12 6.06 -7.35
N ARG A 20 -6.49 5.04 -7.92
CA ARG A 20 -5.14 4.60 -7.61
C ARG A 20 -4.17 5.76 -7.90
N LYS A 21 -3.27 6.09 -6.96
CA LYS A 21 -2.32 7.21 -7.06
C LYS A 21 -1.40 7.10 -8.29
N LEU A 22 -1.27 5.90 -8.84
CA LEU A 22 -0.67 5.58 -10.13
C LEU A 22 -1.70 4.80 -10.95
N ASP A 23 -1.86 5.17 -12.23
CA ASP A 23 -2.72 4.47 -13.19
C ASP A 23 -2.03 3.19 -13.70
N SER A 24 -1.66 2.29 -12.78
CA SER A 24 -1.05 1.02 -13.14
C SER A 24 -2.12 0.08 -13.74
N PRO A 25 -1.90 -0.47 -14.95
CA PRO A 25 -2.84 -1.36 -15.60
C PRO A 25 -2.89 -2.75 -14.95
N PHE A 26 -1.91 -3.07 -14.08
CA PHE A 26 -1.82 -4.33 -13.37
C PHE A 26 -3.08 -4.64 -12.55
N ARG A 27 -3.68 -5.80 -12.78
CA ARG A 27 -4.85 -6.28 -12.03
C ARG A 27 -4.75 -7.77 -11.74
N ILE A 28 -5.16 -8.17 -10.54
CA ILE A 28 -5.35 -9.57 -10.16
C ILE A 28 -6.82 -9.76 -9.80
N TYR A 29 -7.39 -10.86 -10.27
CA TYR A 29 -8.75 -11.27 -9.96
C TYR A 29 -8.72 -12.61 -9.23
N ALA A 30 -9.30 -12.66 -8.04
CA ALA A 30 -9.53 -13.89 -7.29
C ALA A 30 -11.02 -14.23 -7.36
N ARG A 31 -11.35 -15.48 -7.70
CA ARG A 31 -12.71 -16.01 -7.66
C ARG A 31 -12.75 -17.27 -6.83
N LYS A 32 -13.59 -17.28 -5.80
CA LYS A 32 -13.92 -18.49 -5.03
C LYS A 32 -14.98 -19.28 -5.78
N TYR A 33 -14.82 -20.59 -5.87
CA TYR A 33 -15.92 -21.45 -6.33
C TYR A 33 -16.91 -21.63 -5.19
N ALA A 34 -18.20 -21.36 -5.45
CA ALA A 34 -19.22 -21.39 -4.39
C ALA A 34 -19.39 -22.77 -3.73
N LYS A 35 -19.07 -23.85 -4.47
CA LYS A 35 -19.25 -25.24 -4.03
C LYS A 35 -17.94 -25.93 -3.63
N SER A 36 -16.79 -25.26 -3.71
CA SER A 36 -15.51 -25.84 -3.29
C SER A 36 -14.74 -24.86 -2.39
N THR A 37 -13.73 -25.38 -1.70
CA THR A 37 -12.80 -24.58 -0.92
C THR A 37 -11.71 -23.93 -1.79
N THR A 38 -11.79 -24.11 -3.11
CA THR A 38 -10.76 -23.67 -4.06
C THR A 38 -10.98 -22.24 -4.52
N TRP A 39 -9.87 -21.52 -4.70
CA TRP A 39 -9.82 -20.20 -5.32
C TRP A 39 -9.09 -20.28 -6.66
N THR A 40 -9.57 -19.56 -7.66
CA THR A 40 -8.80 -19.28 -8.87
C THR A 40 -8.29 -17.86 -8.83
N LEU A 41 -6.98 -17.70 -9.01
CA LEU A 41 -6.32 -16.41 -9.17
C LEU A 41 -5.96 -16.23 -10.65
N LYS A 42 -6.33 -15.11 -11.26
CA LYS A 42 -5.94 -14.75 -12.63
C LYS A 42 -5.32 -13.36 -12.66
N VAL A 43 -4.16 -13.24 -13.30
CA VAL A 43 -3.54 -11.96 -13.60
C VAL A 43 -4.15 -11.41 -14.89
N LYS A 44 -4.65 -10.18 -14.85
CA LYS A 44 -5.15 -9.43 -16.01
C LYS A 44 -4.23 -8.23 -16.19
N ASN A 45 -3.53 -8.19 -17.31
CA ASN A 45 -2.47 -7.24 -17.64
C ASN A 45 -1.28 -7.38 -16.68
N PRO A 46 -0.20 -8.06 -17.09
CA PRO A 46 0.99 -8.25 -16.26
C PRO A 46 1.87 -7.00 -16.20
N GLU A 47 1.59 -5.97 -17.01
CA GLU A 47 2.40 -4.77 -17.09
C GLU A 47 2.26 -3.89 -15.85
N HIS A 48 3.40 -3.42 -15.35
CA HIS A 48 3.51 -2.48 -14.25
C HIS A 48 3.94 -1.12 -14.79
N SER A 49 3.39 -0.05 -14.20
CA SER A 49 3.80 1.33 -14.52
C SER A 49 5.02 1.80 -13.71
N HIS A 50 5.73 0.88 -13.07
CA HIS A 50 6.93 1.10 -12.28
C HIS A 50 7.79 -0.16 -12.34
N ASP A 51 9.09 -0.02 -12.13
CA ASP A 51 9.99 -1.17 -12.12
C ASP A 51 9.72 -2.08 -10.91
N ASP A 52 10.03 -3.35 -11.08
CA ASP A 52 10.03 -4.31 -9.99
C ASP A 52 11.05 -3.86 -8.94
N THR A 53 10.58 -3.67 -7.71
CA THR A 53 11.48 -3.32 -6.63
C THR A 53 12.04 -4.60 -6.02
N GLU A 54 13.36 -4.77 -6.04
CA GLU A 54 14.04 -5.90 -5.40
C GLU A 54 13.79 -5.94 -3.88
N ILE A 55 13.52 -4.77 -3.29
CA ILE A 55 13.25 -4.61 -1.87
C ILE A 55 11.74 -4.62 -1.65
N THR A 56 11.21 -5.72 -1.12
CA THR A 56 9.78 -5.89 -0.76
C THR A 56 9.27 -4.80 0.18
N MET A 57 10.13 -4.20 1.00
CA MET A 57 9.81 -3.10 1.91
C MET A 57 9.50 -1.76 1.22
N ALA A 58 9.78 -1.64 -0.08
CA ALA A 58 9.40 -0.45 -0.86
C ALA A 58 7.88 -0.28 -0.99
N HIS A 59 7.15 -1.37 -0.76
CA HIS A 59 5.70 -1.41 -0.71
C HIS A 59 5.23 -1.23 0.74
N PRO A 60 4.48 -0.16 1.06
CA PRO A 60 4.00 0.12 2.41
C PRO A 60 3.22 -1.05 3.05
N ALA A 61 2.57 -1.89 2.24
CA ALA A 61 1.89 -3.09 2.73
C ALA A 61 2.83 -4.12 3.37
N PHE A 62 4.11 -4.10 2.99
CA PHE A 62 5.15 -5.01 3.49
C PHE A 62 6.16 -4.33 4.43
N ARG A 63 6.09 -3.00 4.60
CA ARG A 63 6.89 -2.28 5.60
C ARG A 63 6.30 -2.50 6.99
N LYS A 64 6.66 -3.63 7.61
CA LYS A 64 6.38 -3.89 9.03
C LYS A 64 7.33 -3.08 9.89
N PHE A 65 6.83 -2.56 11.00
CA PHE A 65 7.67 -2.00 12.04
C PHE A 65 8.44 -3.12 12.74
N ASN A 66 9.70 -2.87 13.06
CA ASN A 66 10.46 -3.73 13.97
C ASN A 66 9.99 -3.53 15.42
N GLU A 67 10.48 -4.36 16.35
CA GLU A 67 10.07 -4.31 17.76
C GLU A 67 10.38 -2.96 18.42
N GLN A 68 11.53 -2.36 18.07
CA GLN A 68 11.94 -1.06 18.60
C GLN A 68 11.03 0.07 18.11
N GLU A 69 10.74 0.12 16.81
CA GLU A 69 9.81 1.07 16.20
C GLU A 69 8.40 0.92 16.80
N THR A 70 7.96 -0.32 17.02
CA THR A 70 6.65 -0.61 17.64
C THR A 70 6.60 -0.10 19.09
N SER A 71 7.66 -0.32 19.86
CA SER A 71 7.78 0.19 21.24
C SER A 71 7.75 1.72 21.26
N GLN A 72 8.50 2.37 20.37
CA GLN A 72 8.51 3.83 20.26
C GLN A 72 7.14 4.39 19.88
N ILE A 73 6.42 3.75 18.95
CA ILE A 73 5.05 4.12 18.57
C ILE A 73 4.10 3.98 19.78
N SER A 74 4.23 2.91 20.58
CA SER A 74 3.42 2.74 21.80
C SER A 74 3.64 3.88 22.78
N GLN A 75 4.90 4.22 23.09
CA GLN A 75 5.25 5.31 24.00
C GLN A 75 4.75 6.67 23.49
N MET A 76 4.85 6.93 22.19
CA MET A 76 4.31 8.14 21.58
C MET A 76 2.78 8.19 21.63
N SER A 77 2.11 7.04 21.47
CA SER A 77 0.66 6.94 21.59
C SER A 77 0.19 7.15 23.04
N GLU A 78 0.90 6.59 24.01
CA GLU A 78 0.62 6.73 25.45
C GLU A 78 0.83 8.18 25.92
N SER A 79 1.79 8.90 25.33
CA SER A 79 2.00 10.33 25.57
C SER A 79 1.00 11.26 24.85
N LEU A 80 -0.09 10.70 24.31
CA LEU A 80 -1.18 11.43 23.63
C LEU A 80 -0.71 12.25 22.42
N LEU A 81 0.41 11.87 21.79
CA LEU A 81 0.80 12.48 20.54
C LEU A 81 -0.19 12.12 19.44
N LEU A 82 -0.60 13.14 18.68
CA LEU A 82 -1.49 12.93 17.54
C LEU A 82 -0.82 11.99 16.54
N PRO A 83 -1.56 11.02 15.95
CA PRO A 83 -1.01 10.07 14.99
C PRO A 83 -0.23 10.71 13.83
N ARG A 84 -0.62 11.92 13.42
CA ARG A 84 0.10 12.73 12.42
C ARG A 84 1.50 13.14 12.86
N LYS A 85 1.71 13.47 14.14
CA LYS A 85 3.01 13.79 14.70
C LYS A 85 3.88 12.54 14.85
N ILE A 86 3.27 11.42 15.26
CA ILE A 86 3.93 10.11 15.32
C ILE A 86 4.44 9.71 13.94
N GLN A 87 3.59 9.83 12.91
CA GLN A 87 3.96 9.52 11.53
C GLN A 87 5.11 10.38 10.99
N ALA A 88 5.26 11.62 11.43
CA ALA A 88 6.34 12.51 10.98
C ALA A 88 7.70 12.17 11.62
N GLN A 89 7.74 11.30 12.63
CA GLN A 89 8.95 10.89 13.35
C GLN A 89 9.45 9.50 12.96
N LEU A 90 8.80 8.85 11.98
CA LEU A 90 9.09 7.51 11.45
C LEU A 90 9.48 7.58 9.96
#